data_AF-A0A651I220-F1
#
_entry.id   AF-A0A651I220-F1
#
_cell.length_a   1.000
_cell.length_b   1.000
_cell.length_c   1.000
_cell.angle_alpha   90.00
_cell.angle_beta   90.00
_cell.angle_gamma   90.00
#
_symmetry.space_group_name_H-M   'P 1'
#
loop_
_entity.id
_entity.type
_entity.pdbx_description
1 polymer ?
#
loop_
_entity_poly.entity_id
_entity_poly.type
_entity_poly.pdbx_seq_one_letter_code
_entity_poly.pdbx_strand_id
1 'polypeptide(L)'
;MHPCEELSLEERREMAVEWIDRLKENGLVISLVSNRRQLEHLRSIIAQPENQTERSLARNQKKYEELKDKTEQTAKNAIAAFTENYDFSPVYFIWDYDIPTLWLRPDSNIFVNPKLEFYAEPQFNARGEDLFVLYRGRVDAARGSGIEAWIVRNSKFNYLCRPFPYYVGRNDNWFINALLSVFHPDLYQERDLMRVAEMFEERFKSFTNSRVYIESVLAD
;
A
#
# COMPACT_ATOMS: atom_id res chain seq x y z
N MET A 1 6.65 8.68 21.32
CA MET A 1 8.08 8.42 21.12
C MET A 1 8.20 7.48 19.94
N HIS A 2 9.01 7.80 18.95
CA HIS A 2 9.16 6.90 17.79
C HIS A 2 9.94 5.66 18.29
N PRO A 3 9.50 4.42 18.02
CA PRO A 3 10.15 3.22 18.56
C PRO A 3 11.62 3.04 18.16
N CYS A 4 12.12 3.89 17.26
CA CYS A 4 13.51 3.90 16.79
C CYS A 4 14.40 4.90 17.54
N GLU A 5 13.85 5.76 18.40
CA GLU A 5 14.61 6.76 19.16
C GLU A 5 15.42 6.12 20.30
N GLU A 6 14.96 4.97 20.82
CA GLU A 6 15.58 4.25 21.93
C GLU A 6 16.61 3.20 21.49
N LEU A 7 16.60 2.82 20.21
CA LEU A 7 17.49 1.79 19.66
C LEU A 7 18.85 2.38 19.24
N SER A 8 19.93 1.66 19.50
CA SER A 8 21.26 1.93 18.95
C SER A 8 21.30 1.79 17.42
N LEU A 9 22.40 2.23 16.79
CA LEU A 9 22.57 2.08 15.34
C LEU A 9 22.72 0.60 14.93
N GLU A 10 23.35 -0.20 15.77
CA GLU A 10 23.61 -1.63 15.55
C GLU A 10 22.31 -2.43 15.60
N GLU A 11 21.51 -2.27 16.67
CA GLU A 11 20.20 -2.91 16.80
C GLU A 11 19.28 -2.56 15.61
N ARG A 12 19.30 -1.30 15.13
CA ARG A 12 18.51 -0.91 13.95
C ARG A 12 18.96 -1.61 12.67
N ARG A 13 20.26 -1.90 12.52
CA ARG A 13 20.79 -2.62 11.36
C ARG A 13 20.38 -4.08 11.40
N GLU A 14 20.55 -4.74 12.54
CA GLU A 14 20.13 -6.13 12.76
C GLU A 14 18.63 -6.29 12.49
N MET A 15 17.78 -5.42 13.04
CA MET A 15 16.35 -5.44 12.78
C MET A 15 16.02 -5.21 11.30
N ALA A 16 16.75 -4.33 10.61
CA ALA A 16 16.51 -4.08 9.19
C ALA A 16 16.87 -5.28 8.32
N VAL A 17 17.89 -6.05 8.70
CA VAL A 17 18.27 -7.33 8.07
C VAL A 17 17.16 -8.37 8.31
N GLU A 18 16.72 -8.54 9.55
CA GLU A 18 15.62 -9.46 9.87
C GLU A 18 14.35 -9.12 9.07
N TRP A 19 13.99 -7.83 8.99
CA TRP A 19 12.81 -7.40 8.25
C TRP A 19 12.93 -7.61 6.75
N ILE A 20 14.11 -7.40 6.15
CA ILE A 20 14.25 -7.60 4.70
C ILE A 20 14.15 -9.08 4.34
N ASP A 21 14.70 -9.96 5.17
CA ASP A 21 14.63 -11.41 4.96
C ASP A 21 13.21 -11.92 5.14
N ARG A 22 12.51 -11.45 6.19
CA ARG A 22 11.09 -11.78 6.40
C ARG A 22 10.21 -11.25 5.28
N LEU A 23 10.46 -10.04 4.79
CA LEU A 23 9.74 -9.49 3.65
C LEU A 23 9.93 -10.36 2.40
N LYS A 24 11.18 -10.78 2.14
CA LYS A 24 11.54 -11.62 1.01
C LYS A 24 10.84 -12.98 1.05
N GLU A 25 10.77 -13.59 2.22
CA GLU A 25 10.14 -14.90 2.44
C GLU A 25 8.61 -14.85 2.45
N ASN A 26 8.02 -13.89 3.17
CA ASN A 26 6.58 -13.88 3.48
C ASN A 26 5.77 -12.95 2.57
N GLY A 27 6.42 -12.03 1.88
CA GLY A 27 5.78 -11.18 0.89
C GLY A 27 5.27 -9.83 1.38
N LEU A 28 4.85 -9.03 0.41
CA LEU A 28 4.31 -7.69 0.56
C LEU A 28 2.81 -7.67 0.26
N VAL A 29 2.02 -7.21 1.23
CA VAL A 29 0.59 -7.00 1.07
C VAL A 29 0.33 -5.56 0.61
N ILE A 30 -0.30 -5.38 -0.54
CA ILE A 30 -0.68 -4.08 -1.08
C ILE A 30 -2.11 -3.74 -0.67
N SER A 31 -2.27 -2.61 0.02
CA SER A 31 -3.59 -2.10 0.38
C SER A 31 -4.24 -1.33 -0.78
N LEU A 32 -5.37 -1.84 -1.24
CA LEU A 32 -6.21 -1.23 -2.27
C LEU A 32 -7.20 -0.25 -1.63
N VAL A 33 -7.28 0.97 -2.16
CA VAL A 33 -8.21 1.99 -1.68
C VAL A 33 -9.63 1.62 -2.09
N SER A 34 -10.55 1.49 -1.13
CA SER A 34 -11.92 1.04 -1.41
C SER A 34 -12.94 2.16 -1.64
N ASN A 35 -12.65 3.38 -1.18
CA ASN A 35 -13.63 4.48 -1.08
C ASN A 35 -14.96 4.08 -0.41
N ARG A 36 -14.96 3.01 0.40
CA ARG A 36 -16.18 2.35 0.91
C ARG A 36 -17.13 3.31 1.61
N ARG A 37 -16.62 4.19 2.48
CA ARG A 37 -17.44 5.19 3.20
C ARG A 37 -18.18 6.14 2.24
N GLN A 38 -17.53 6.57 1.15
CA GLN A 38 -18.14 7.48 0.19
C GLN A 38 -19.18 6.75 -0.67
N LEU A 39 -18.89 5.52 -1.09
CA LEU A 39 -19.83 4.68 -1.85
C LEU A 39 -21.06 4.34 -1.02
N GLU A 40 -20.89 3.95 0.25
CA GLU A 40 -22.00 3.69 1.19
C GLU A 40 -22.85 4.94 1.40
N HIS A 41 -22.22 6.11 1.56
CA HIS A 41 -22.93 7.38 1.69
C HIS A 41 -23.77 7.70 0.44
N LEU A 42 -23.19 7.61 -0.76
CA LEU A 42 -23.93 7.82 -2.02
C LEU A 42 -25.07 6.82 -2.18
N ARG A 43 -24.84 5.55 -1.86
CA ARG A 43 -25.86 4.50 -1.88
C ARG A 43 -27.01 4.81 -0.91
N SER A 44 -26.70 5.32 0.29
CA SER A 44 -27.73 5.69 1.27
C SER A 44 -28.61 6.84 0.79
N ILE A 45 -28.02 7.82 0.09
CA ILE A 45 -28.76 8.92 -0.53
C ILE A 45 -29.64 8.36 -1.65
N ILE A 46 -29.10 7.57 -2.57
CA ILE A 46 -29.86 7.00 -3.71
C ILE A 46 -31.06 6.17 -3.23
N ALA A 47 -30.93 5.45 -2.12
CA ALA A 47 -31.98 4.62 -1.54
C ALA A 47 -33.17 5.41 -0.93
N GLN A 48 -33.07 6.75 -0.83
CA GLN A 48 -34.13 7.63 -0.31
C GLN A 48 -34.62 8.60 -1.41
N PRO A 49 -35.31 8.09 -2.45
CA PRO A 49 -35.75 8.90 -3.58
C PRO A 49 -36.80 9.94 -3.19
N GLU A 50 -37.61 9.70 -2.15
CA GLU A 50 -38.66 10.63 -1.69
C GLU A 50 -38.15 12.01 -1.26
N ASN A 51 -36.86 12.11 -0.89
CA ASN A 51 -36.23 13.36 -0.46
C ASN A 51 -35.50 14.08 -1.61
N GLN A 52 -35.66 13.63 -2.85
CA GLN A 52 -34.86 14.09 -3.98
C GLN A 52 -35.70 14.40 -5.22
N THR A 53 -35.20 15.35 -6.01
CA THR A 53 -35.67 15.53 -7.38
C THR A 53 -35.08 14.45 -8.29
N GLU A 54 -35.78 14.09 -9.37
CA GLU A 54 -35.28 13.14 -10.37
C GLU A 54 -33.89 13.52 -10.89
N ARG A 55 -33.64 14.81 -11.10
CA ARG A 55 -32.34 15.35 -11.52
C ARG A 55 -31.24 15.12 -10.47
N SER A 56 -31.57 15.26 -9.18
CA SER A 56 -30.62 14.98 -8.10
C SER A 56 -30.31 13.49 -8.00
N LEU A 57 -31.34 12.64 -8.10
CA LEU A 57 -31.19 11.19 -8.07
C LEU A 57 -30.29 10.71 -9.21
N ALA A 58 -30.57 11.15 -10.45
CA ALA A 58 -29.75 10.83 -11.62
C ALA A 58 -28.28 11.29 -11.47
N ARG A 59 -28.05 12.48 -10.89
CA ARG A 59 -26.70 12.97 -10.61
C ARG A 59 -25.97 12.12 -9.57
N ASN A 60 -26.66 11.73 -8.50
CA ASN A 60 -26.07 10.91 -7.44
C ASN A 60 -25.77 9.49 -7.94
N GLN A 61 -26.65 8.89 -8.76
CA GLN A 61 -26.39 7.61 -9.42
C GLN A 61 -25.15 7.70 -10.31
N LYS A 62 -25.07 8.73 -11.16
CA LYS A 62 -23.90 8.95 -12.01
C LYS A 62 -22.61 9.06 -11.19
N LYS A 63 -22.62 9.84 -10.11
CA LYS A 63 -21.47 9.98 -9.22
C LYS A 63 -21.09 8.68 -8.53
N TYR A 64 -22.06 7.84 -8.17
CA TYR A 64 -21.83 6.52 -7.59
C TYR A 64 -21.12 5.60 -8.57
N GLU A 65 -21.63 5.47 -9.80
CA GLU A 65 -21.00 4.63 -10.83
C GLU A 65 -19.59 5.14 -11.19
N GLU A 66 -19.43 6.46 -11.40
CA GLU A 66 -18.10 7.04 -11.69
C GLU A 66 -17.08 6.77 -10.57
N LEU A 67 -17.49 6.88 -9.30
CA LEU A 67 -16.59 6.60 -8.17
C LEU A 67 -16.27 5.11 -8.06
N LYS A 68 -17.27 4.24 -8.32
CA LYS A 68 -17.10 2.79 -8.30
C LYS A 68 -16.12 2.34 -9.40
N ASP A 69 -16.37 2.75 -10.65
CA ASP A 69 -15.53 2.42 -11.79
C ASP A 69 -14.09 2.93 -11.59
N LYS A 70 -13.94 4.16 -11.09
CA LYS A 70 -12.62 4.72 -10.77
C LYS A 70 -11.91 3.92 -9.69
N THR A 71 -12.62 3.48 -8.67
CA THR A 71 -12.05 2.67 -7.57
C THR A 71 -11.55 1.33 -8.11
N GLU A 72 -12.38 0.63 -8.89
CA GLU A 72 -12.00 -0.64 -9.51
C GLU A 72 -10.82 -0.48 -10.48
N GLN A 73 -10.82 0.57 -11.32
CA GLN A 73 -9.72 0.82 -12.25
C GLN A 73 -8.42 1.13 -11.51
N THR A 74 -8.47 1.94 -10.44
CA THR A 74 -7.29 2.23 -9.61
C THR A 74 -6.73 0.95 -8.98
N ALA A 75 -7.60 0.07 -8.48
CA ALA A 75 -7.21 -1.19 -7.89
C ALA A 75 -6.57 -2.14 -8.92
N LYS A 76 -7.15 -2.26 -10.13
CA LYS A 76 -6.56 -3.04 -11.23
C LYS A 76 -5.19 -2.51 -11.65
N ASN A 77 -5.04 -1.18 -11.74
CA ASN A 77 -3.76 -0.55 -12.06
C ASN A 77 -2.71 -0.84 -10.98
N ALA A 78 -3.09 -0.84 -9.70
CA ALA A 78 -2.17 -1.21 -8.62
C ALA A 78 -1.75 -2.68 -8.71
N ILE A 79 -2.69 -3.58 -9.00
CA ILE A 79 -2.37 -5.00 -9.21
C ILE A 79 -1.40 -5.17 -10.37
N ALA A 80 -1.72 -4.61 -11.53
CA ALA A 80 -0.85 -4.70 -12.72
C ALA A 80 0.54 -4.13 -12.44
N ALA A 81 0.63 -2.92 -11.87
CA ALA A 81 1.89 -2.27 -11.54
C ALA A 81 2.81 -3.14 -10.68
N PHE A 82 2.29 -3.72 -9.59
CA PHE A 82 3.10 -4.55 -8.70
C PHE A 82 3.36 -5.94 -9.28
N THR A 83 2.42 -6.56 -9.98
CA THR A 83 2.65 -7.86 -10.61
C THR A 83 3.69 -7.80 -11.74
N GLU A 84 3.77 -6.68 -12.45
CA GLU A 84 4.68 -6.53 -13.60
C GLU A 84 6.07 -5.98 -13.23
N ASN A 85 6.17 -5.18 -12.17
CA ASN A 85 7.38 -4.38 -11.89
C ASN A 85 8.03 -4.68 -10.53
N TYR A 86 7.50 -5.64 -9.76
CA TYR A 86 8.02 -6.04 -8.46
C TYR A 86 8.17 -7.56 -8.39
N ASP A 87 9.38 -8.03 -8.12
CA ASP A 87 9.75 -9.45 -8.05
C ASP A 87 10.65 -9.75 -6.82
N PHE A 88 10.85 -8.78 -5.94
CA PHE A 88 11.67 -8.95 -4.75
C PHE A 88 11.08 -10.00 -3.77
N SER A 89 9.75 -10.06 -3.66
CA SER A 89 9.04 -11.00 -2.78
C SER A 89 7.62 -11.29 -3.29
N PRO A 90 6.93 -12.32 -2.77
CA PRO A 90 5.52 -12.56 -3.11
C PRO A 90 4.65 -11.32 -2.85
N VAL A 91 3.69 -11.05 -3.74
CA VAL A 91 2.78 -9.91 -3.58
C VAL A 91 1.35 -10.39 -3.40
N TYR A 92 0.67 -9.78 -2.43
CA TYR A 92 -0.73 -10.04 -2.13
C TYR A 92 -1.52 -8.74 -2.14
N PHE A 93 -2.83 -8.81 -2.39
CA PHE A 93 -3.68 -7.63 -2.47
C PHE A 93 -4.89 -7.79 -1.55
N ILE A 94 -5.19 -6.75 -0.77
CA ILE A 94 -6.38 -6.67 0.09
C ILE A 94 -7.00 -5.29 -0.02
N TRP A 95 -8.28 -5.16 0.34
CA TRP A 95 -8.87 -3.84 0.52
C TRP A 95 -8.40 -3.18 1.82
N ASP A 96 -8.33 -1.86 1.82
CA ASP A 96 -7.93 -1.05 3.00
C ASP A 96 -8.77 -1.34 4.26
N TYR A 97 -10.05 -1.65 4.11
CA TYR A 97 -10.93 -2.00 5.22
C TYR A 97 -10.67 -3.40 5.80
N ASP A 98 -9.94 -4.27 5.10
CA ASP A 98 -9.61 -5.62 5.56
C ASP A 98 -8.28 -5.69 6.32
N ILE A 99 -7.51 -4.60 6.37
CA ILE A 99 -6.26 -4.53 7.14
C ILE A 99 -6.44 -4.98 8.61
N PRO A 100 -7.48 -4.55 9.36
CA PRO A 100 -7.67 -5.05 10.72
C PRO A 100 -7.86 -6.58 10.77
N THR A 101 -8.54 -7.14 9.78
CA THR A 101 -8.77 -8.60 9.68
C THR A 101 -7.46 -9.33 9.37
N LEU A 102 -6.59 -8.78 8.51
CA LEU A 102 -5.28 -9.36 8.19
C LEU A 102 -4.46 -9.70 9.44
N TRP A 103 -4.46 -8.80 10.42
CA TRP A 103 -3.67 -8.97 11.64
C TRP A 103 -4.27 -9.97 12.63
N LEU A 104 -5.60 -10.08 12.65
CA LEU A 104 -6.30 -10.98 13.56
C LEU A 104 -6.44 -12.39 12.98
N ARG A 105 -6.62 -12.49 11.67
CA ARG A 105 -6.96 -13.70 10.91
C ARG A 105 -6.31 -13.65 9.53
N PRO A 106 -4.97 -13.79 9.44
CA PRO A 106 -4.24 -13.76 8.17
C PRO A 106 -4.64 -14.92 7.23
N ASP A 107 -5.23 -15.98 7.79
CA ASP A 107 -5.78 -17.16 7.13
C ASP A 107 -7.21 -16.95 6.58
N SER A 108 -7.70 -15.71 6.54
CA SER A 108 -9.05 -15.42 6.06
C SER A 108 -9.08 -15.12 4.55
N ASN A 109 -10.28 -15.25 3.97
CA ASN A 109 -10.55 -14.98 2.55
C ASN A 109 -10.67 -13.46 2.28
N ILE A 110 -9.66 -12.69 2.68
CA ILE A 110 -9.59 -11.22 2.50
C ILE A 110 -8.72 -10.81 1.31
N PHE A 111 -7.94 -11.74 0.77
CA PHE A 111 -7.09 -11.51 -0.39
C PHE A 111 -7.91 -11.54 -1.67
N VAL A 112 -7.58 -10.63 -2.60
CA VAL A 112 -8.24 -10.52 -3.89
C VAL A 112 -7.34 -10.91 -5.04
N ASN A 113 -7.95 -11.48 -6.08
CA ASN A 113 -7.30 -11.87 -7.32
C ASN A 113 -7.21 -10.66 -8.30
N PRO A 114 -6.57 -10.82 -9.48
CA PRO A 114 -6.49 -9.74 -10.49
C PRO A 114 -7.82 -9.24 -11.03
N LYS A 115 -8.92 -9.97 -10.81
CA LYS A 115 -10.29 -9.56 -11.16
C LYS A 115 -11.01 -8.84 -10.02
N LEU A 116 -10.32 -8.57 -8.90
CA LEU A 116 -10.87 -7.99 -7.67
C LEU A 116 -11.88 -8.89 -6.95
N GLU A 117 -11.84 -10.19 -7.21
CA GLU A 117 -12.67 -11.17 -6.51
C GLU A 117 -11.86 -11.78 -5.37
N PHE A 118 -12.51 -12.04 -4.23
CA PHE A 118 -11.86 -12.73 -3.11
C PHE A 118 -11.49 -14.16 -3.51
N TYR A 119 -10.29 -14.59 -3.11
CA TYR A 119 -9.94 -16.00 -3.21
C TYR A 119 -10.83 -16.85 -2.31
N ALA A 120 -11.25 -18.01 -2.82
CA ALA A 120 -12.06 -18.96 -2.06
C ALA A 120 -11.25 -19.64 -0.94
N GLU A 121 -9.95 -19.77 -1.14
CA GLU A 121 -9.00 -20.36 -0.20
C GLU A 121 -8.03 -19.30 0.34
N PRO A 122 -7.54 -19.44 1.58
CA PRO A 122 -6.55 -18.56 2.15
C PRO A 122 -5.28 -18.52 1.29
N GLN A 123 -4.77 -17.32 1.05
CA GLN A 123 -3.54 -17.13 0.26
C GLN A 123 -2.27 -17.12 1.12
N PHE A 124 -2.44 -17.06 2.44
CA PHE A 124 -1.34 -16.96 3.39
C PHE A 124 -1.67 -17.77 4.64
N ASN A 125 -0.77 -18.67 5.02
CA ASN A 125 -0.96 -19.62 6.13
C ASN A 125 -0.01 -19.37 7.31
N ALA A 126 0.83 -18.32 7.27
CA ALA A 126 1.73 -17.97 8.36
C ALA A 126 1.12 -16.92 9.30
N ARG A 127 1.89 -16.47 10.30
CA ARG A 127 1.39 -15.51 11.28
C ARG A 127 1.31 -14.14 10.65
N GLY A 128 0.26 -13.37 10.99
CA GLY A 128 0.10 -12.00 10.50
C GLY A 128 1.28 -11.10 10.88
N GLU A 129 2.05 -11.48 11.91
CA GLU A 129 3.27 -10.80 12.32
C GLU A 129 4.39 -10.82 11.29
N ASP A 130 4.37 -11.78 10.37
CA ASP A 130 5.37 -11.99 9.32
C ASP A 130 5.11 -11.16 8.05
N LEU A 131 3.93 -10.53 7.98
CA LEU A 131 3.53 -9.75 6.83
C LEU A 131 3.88 -8.27 6.94
N PHE A 132 4.16 -7.71 5.77
CA PHE A 132 4.34 -6.29 5.57
C PHE A 132 3.21 -5.74 4.73
N VAL A 133 2.64 -4.60 5.12
CA VAL A 133 1.59 -3.92 4.37
C VAL A 133 2.14 -2.63 3.78
N LEU A 134 2.03 -2.49 2.46
CA LEU A 134 2.18 -1.23 1.76
C LEU A 134 0.84 -0.50 1.71
N TYR A 135 0.81 0.73 2.20
CA TYR A 135 -0.37 1.58 2.11
C TYR A 135 0.04 3.03 1.86
N ARG A 136 -0.93 3.84 1.42
CA ARG A 136 -0.75 5.27 1.22
C ARG A 136 -1.01 6.03 2.52
N GLY A 137 -0.07 6.83 2.96
CA GLY A 137 -0.17 7.59 4.20
C GLY A 137 0.70 8.84 4.23
N ARG A 138 0.90 9.37 5.43
CA ARG A 138 1.86 10.45 5.69
C ARG A 138 2.94 9.93 6.62
N VAL A 139 4.19 10.21 6.28
CA VAL A 139 5.32 9.99 7.19
C VAL A 139 5.44 11.24 8.05
N ASP A 140 5.36 11.08 9.37
CA ASP A 140 5.56 12.19 10.30
C ASP A 140 6.97 12.74 10.15
N ALA A 141 7.07 14.03 9.80
CA ALA A 141 8.30 14.76 10.00
C ALA A 141 8.34 15.15 11.47
N ALA A 142 9.34 14.69 12.22
CA ALA A 142 9.49 14.97 13.66
C ALA A 142 9.37 16.47 14.04
N ARG A 143 9.38 17.40 13.07
CA ARG A 143 9.29 18.86 13.24
C ARG A 143 8.57 19.61 12.10
N GLY A 144 7.58 19.04 11.40
CA GLY A 144 6.92 19.75 10.28
C GLY A 144 5.69 19.07 9.67
N SER A 145 5.22 19.60 8.53
CA SER A 145 4.12 19.01 7.76
C SER A 145 4.58 17.69 7.13
N GLY A 146 4.05 16.56 7.60
CA GLY A 146 4.42 15.23 7.11
C GLY A 146 4.24 15.08 5.59
N ILE A 147 5.10 14.25 4.99
CA ILE A 147 5.16 14.01 3.55
C ILE A 147 4.19 12.89 3.18
N GLU A 148 3.35 13.09 2.16
CA GLU A 148 2.57 12.00 1.55
C GLU A 148 3.51 10.99 0.90
N ALA A 149 3.34 9.72 1.26
CA ALA A 149 4.20 8.64 0.81
C ALA A 149 3.43 7.31 0.71
N TRP A 150 4.01 6.40 -0.04
CA TRP A 150 3.75 4.97 0.06
C TRP A 150 4.63 4.41 1.17
N ILE A 151 4.04 3.74 2.15
CA ILE A 151 4.69 3.36 3.40
C ILE A 151 4.48 1.88 3.66
N VAL A 152 5.57 1.18 3.94
CA VAL A 152 5.60 -0.21 4.38
C VAL A 152 5.55 -0.24 5.91
N ARG A 153 4.67 -1.06 6.46
CA ARG A 153 4.55 -1.31 7.91
C ARG A 153 4.47 -2.80 8.19
N ASN A 154 4.90 -3.19 9.38
CA ASN A 154 4.65 -4.52 9.93
C ASN A 154 3.31 -4.57 10.71
N SER A 155 2.95 -5.76 11.19
CA SER A 155 1.73 -6.04 11.96
C SER A 155 1.53 -5.18 13.21
N LYS A 156 2.61 -4.65 13.78
CA LYS A 156 2.55 -3.80 14.98
C LYS A 156 2.27 -2.34 14.64
N PHE A 157 2.05 -2.02 13.36
CA PHE A 157 1.93 -0.65 12.83
C PHE A 157 3.10 0.27 13.22
N ASN A 158 4.22 -0.30 13.62
CA ASN A 158 5.40 0.47 13.96
C ASN A 158 6.01 1.00 12.66
N TYR A 159 6.41 2.26 12.68
CA TYR A 159 7.31 2.76 11.64
C TYR A 159 8.58 1.92 11.68
N LEU A 160 8.89 1.28 10.56
CA LEU A 160 10.13 0.53 10.41
C LEU A 160 11.29 1.52 10.51
N CYS A 161 12.31 1.15 11.27
CA CYS A 161 13.47 2.00 11.47
C CYS A 161 14.36 2.00 10.23
N ARG A 162 14.95 3.16 9.92
CA ARG A 162 16.13 3.19 9.05
C ARG A 162 17.22 2.31 9.66
N PRO A 163 17.98 1.54 8.86
CA PRO A 163 18.19 1.70 7.42
C PRO A 163 17.20 0.99 6.49
N PHE A 164 16.17 0.30 6.99
CA PHE A 164 15.19 -0.37 6.14
C PHE A 164 14.48 0.64 5.21
N PRO A 165 14.31 0.36 3.90
CA PRO A 165 13.71 1.30 2.95
C PRO A 165 12.17 1.28 3.01
N TYR A 166 11.59 1.78 4.10
CA TYR A 166 10.15 1.63 4.40
C TYR A 166 9.20 2.59 3.69
N TYR A 167 9.67 3.57 2.91
CA TYR A 167 8.75 4.49 2.24
C TYR A 167 9.28 5.07 0.94
N VAL A 168 8.37 5.40 0.03
CA VAL A 168 8.63 6.16 -1.21
C VAL A 168 7.79 7.43 -1.18
N GLY A 169 8.44 8.59 -1.21
CA GLY A 169 7.77 9.89 -1.18
C GLY A 169 7.12 10.24 -2.51
N ARG A 170 5.98 10.92 -2.48
CA ARG A 170 5.25 11.34 -3.70
C ARG A 170 5.94 12.47 -4.48
N ASN A 171 6.93 13.14 -3.89
CA ASN A 171 7.46 14.41 -4.37
C ASN A 171 8.69 14.33 -5.28
N ASP A 172 9.20 13.14 -5.58
CA ASP A 172 10.51 13.01 -6.23
C ASP A 172 10.52 13.48 -7.70
N ASN A 173 9.38 13.81 -8.32
CA ASN A 173 9.27 14.32 -9.71
C ASN A 173 8.17 15.38 -9.91
N TRP A 174 8.03 16.32 -8.97
CA TRP A 174 6.91 17.28 -8.89
C TRP A 174 6.55 18.05 -10.18
N PHE A 175 7.52 18.39 -11.05
CA PHE A 175 7.28 19.21 -12.25
C PHE A 175 6.60 18.45 -13.40
N ILE A 176 7.07 17.22 -13.70
CA ILE A 176 6.48 16.36 -14.76
C ILE A 176 5.12 15.84 -14.29
N ASN A 177 5.01 15.59 -12.99
CA ASN A 177 3.80 15.09 -12.33
C ASN A 177 2.68 16.15 -12.27
N ALA A 178 3.02 17.43 -12.11
CA ALA A 178 2.05 18.52 -12.13
C ALA A 178 1.44 18.76 -13.53
N LEU A 179 2.23 18.59 -14.60
CA LEU A 179 1.73 18.78 -15.97
C LEU A 179 0.80 17.63 -16.39
N LEU A 180 1.18 16.38 -16.15
CA LEU A 180 0.38 15.22 -16.55
C LEU A 180 -0.91 15.05 -15.74
N SER A 181 -0.91 15.40 -14.45
CA SER A 181 -2.11 15.32 -13.60
C SER A 181 -3.24 16.29 -13.99
N VAL A 182 -2.92 17.38 -14.70
CA VAL A 182 -3.90 18.35 -15.21
C VAL A 182 -4.55 17.86 -16.52
N PHE A 183 -3.80 17.18 -17.39
CA PHE A 183 -4.29 16.77 -18.71
C PHE A 183 -4.84 15.33 -18.74
N HIS A 184 -4.28 14.40 -17.94
CA HIS A 184 -4.68 12.99 -17.91
C HIS A 184 -4.54 12.37 -16.50
N PRO A 185 -5.51 12.63 -15.59
CA PRO A 185 -5.41 12.19 -14.19
C PRO A 185 -5.39 10.66 -14.01
N ASP A 186 -5.98 9.90 -14.92
CA ASP A 186 -6.06 8.44 -14.81
C ASP A 186 -4.73 7.77 -15.23
N LEU A 187 -4.10 8.25 -16.32
CA LEU A 187 -2.75 7.83 -16.74
C LEU A 187 -1.67 8.22 -15.73
N TYR A 188 -1.91 9.30 -14.98
CA TYR A 188 -1.02 9.74 -13.90
C TYR A 188 -1.01 8.75 -12.74
N GLN A 189 -2.17 8.23 -12.33
CA GLN A 189 -2.25 7.26 -11.22
C GLN A 189 -1.56 5.93 -11.55
N GLU A 190 -1.71 5.45 -12.79
CA GLU A 190 -1.09 4.21 -13.25
C GLU A 190 0.45 4.31 -13.27
N ARG A 191 0.99 5.39 -13.85
CA ARG A 191 2.44 5.64 -13.87
C ARG A 191 3.03 5.86 -12.48
N ASP A 192 2.27 6.48 -11.57
CA ASP A 192 2.70 6.69 -10.19
C ASP A 192 2.85 5.34 -9.46
N LEU A 193 1.89 4.42 -9.62
CA LEU A 193 1.92 3.09 -9.00
C LEU A 193 3.05 2.21 -9.57
N MET A 194 3.23 2.22 -10.90
CA MET A 194 4.33 1.51 -11.57
C MET A 194 5.69 1.98 -11.02
N ARG A 195 5.91 3.29 -10.97
CA ARG A 195 7.15 3.87 -10.43
C ARG A 195 7.35 3.50 -8.96
N VAL A 196 6.28 3.46 -8.17
CA VAL A 196 6.37 3.06 -6.76
C VAL A 196 6.80 1.60 -6.63
N ALA A 197 6.25 0.70 -7.44
CA ALA A 197 6.67 -0.70 -7.48
C ALA A 197 8.17 -0.83 -7.84
N GLU A 198 8.60 -0.18 -8.93
CA GLU A 198 10.02 -0.13 -9.36
C GLU A 198 10.94 0.44 -8.26
N MET A 199 10.53 1.51 -7.58
CA MET A 199 11.34 2.12 -6.53
C MET A 199 11.48 1.22 -5.30
N PHE A 200 10.44 0.47 -4.92
CA PHE A 200 10.55 -0.50 -3.84
C PHE A 200 11.41 -1.69 -4.25
N GLU A 201 11.23 -2.19 -5.48
CA GLU A 201 12.07 -3.24 -6.08
C GLU A 201 13.56 -2.88 -6.01
N GLU A 202 13.94 -1.71 -6.54
CA GLU A 202 15.32 -1.21 -6.52
C GLU A 202 15.84 -1.04 -5.09
N ARG A 203 15.04 -0.48 -4.18
CA ARG A 203 15.49 -0.20 -2.81
C ARG A 203 15.69 -1.47 -1.99
N PHE A 204 14.81 -2.46 -2.11
CA PHE A 204 14.97 -3.75 -1.43
C PHE A 204 16.15 -4.55 -1.98
N LYS A 205 16.32 -4.60 -3.31
CA LYS A 205 17.51 -5.19 -3.95
C LYS A 205 18.79 -4.44 -3.56
N SER A 206 18.78 -3.12 -3.52
CA SER A 206 19.93 -2.33 -3.10
C SER A 206 20.27 -2.57 -1.62
N PHE A 207 19.28 -2.79 -0.77
CA PHE A 207 19.52 -3.07 0.64
C PHE A 207 20.20 -4.44 0.84
N THR A 208 19.73 -5.48 0.16
CA THR A 208 20.34 -6.83 0.21
C THR A 208 21.75 -6.87 -0.40
N ASN A 209 22.09 -5.96 -1.31
CA ASN A 209 23.45 -5.77 -1.82
C ASN A 209 24.31 -4.80 -0.98
N SER A 210 23.76 -4.23 0.09
CA SER A 210 24.47 -3.25 0.90
C SER A 210 25.48 -3.93 1.82
N ARG A 211 26.54 -3.20 2.15
CA ARG A 211 27.53 -3.64 3.13
C ARG A 211 26.90 -4.01 4.49
N VAL A 212 25.85 -3.30 4.89
CA VAL A 212 25.11 -3.57 6.14
C VAL A 212 24.55 -5.00 6.15
N TYR A 213 23.98 -5.46 5.04
CA TYR A 213 23.43 -6.80 4.91
C TYR A 213 24.53 -7.85 4.73
N ILE A 214 25.55 -7.56 3.91
CA ILE A 214 26.64 -8.51 3.65
C ILE A 214 27.45 -8.79 4.92
N GLU A 215 27.74 -7.77 5.73
CA GLU A 215 28.49 -7.94 6.97
C GLU A 215 27.71 -8.72 8.04
N SER A 216 26.38 -8.59 8.10
CA SER A 216 25.57 -9.36 9.05
C SER A 216 25.47 -10.83 8.64
N VAL A 217 25.28 -11.13 7.35
CA VAL A 217 25.15 -12.51 6.86
C VAL A 217 26.46 -13.29 6.92
N LEU A 218 27.62 -12.61 6.81
CA LEU A 218 28.94 -13.24 6.88
C LEU A 218 29.46 -13.42 8.33
N ALA A 219 28.79 -12.84 9.32
CA ALA A 219 29.18 -12.93 10.73
C ALA A 219 28.56 -14.16 11.45
N ASP A 220 27.55 -14.78 10.85
CA ASP A 220 26.89 -16.02 11.29
C ASP A 220 27.51 -17.27 10.62
#